data_AF-A0A816ZXY9-F1
#
_entry.id   AF-A0A816ZXY9-F1
#
_cell.length_a   1.000
_cell.length_b   1.000
_cell.length_c   1.000
_cell.angle_alpha   90.00
_cell.angle_beta   90.00
_cell.angle_gamma   90.00
#
_symmetry.space_group_name_H-M   'P 1'
#
loop_
_entity.id
_entity.type
_entity.pdbx_description
1 polymer ?
#
loop_
_entity_poly.entity_id
_entity_poly.type
_entity_poly.pdbx_seq_one_letter_code
_entity_poly.pdbx_strand_id
1 'polypeptide(L)'
;MNDNMPSWFSLVATILNQTNTTKQIYFCGGISSYTLWQPYDIDVIMMNIDTTNCSFNAIPIYFTSMAGLGSHWVLVGYTSISIATNISFTIYASSWVNWNSTEMVANAQISLWNVNWLGIS
;
A
#
# COMPACT_ATOMS: atom_id res chain seq x y z
N MET A 1 30.92 25.71 22.40
CA MET A 1 30.97 24.60 23.38
C MET A 1 31.26 23.35 22.56
N ASN A 2 32.34 22.66 22.89
CA ASN A 2 32.90 21.59 22.09
C ASN A 2 32.37 20.26 22.64
N ASP A 3 31.39 19.66 21.95
CA ASP A 3 30.74 18.43 22.39
C ASP A 3 31.62 17.21 22.08
N ASN A 4 32.69 17.05 22.86
CA ASN A 4 33.49 15.83 22.85
C ASN A 4 32.79 14.76 23.69
N MET A 5 32.22 13.77 23.00
CA MET A 5 31.58 12.60 23.61
C MET A 5 32.62 11.77 24.41
N PRO A 6 32.31 11.33 25.65
CA PRO A 6 33.27 10.64 26.54
C PRO A 6 33.56 9.18 26.12
N SER A 7 34.81 8.76 26.32
CA SER A 7 35.45 7.54 25.77
C SER A 7 34.96 6.19 26.32
N TRP A 8 33.88 6.15 27.10
CA TRP A 8 33.33 4.93 27.69
C TRP A 8 31.93 4.58 27.17
N PHE A 9 31.34 5.44 26.32
CA PHE A 9 30.21 5.05 25.47
C PHE A 9 30.74 4.37 24.20
N SER A 10 31.03 3.07 24.30
CA SER A 10 31.06 2.25 23.09
C SER A 10 29.62 1.83 22.80
N LEU A 11 29.02 2.40 21.76
CA LEU A 11 27.89 1.73 21.12
C LEU A 11 28.47 0.47 20.48
N VAL A 12 28.42 -0.65 21.19
CA VAL A 12 28.50 -1.95 20.53
C VAL A 12 27.20 -2.03 19.73
N ALA A 13 27.24 -1.53 18.51
CA ALA A 13 26.26 -1.90 17.52
C ALA A 13 26.40 -3.41 17.40
N THR A 14 25.44 -4.15 17.96
CA THR A 14 25.26 -5.55 17.61
C THR A 14 25.04 -5.55 16.10
N ILE A 15 26.11 -5.77 15.34
CA ILE A 15 26.02 -6.04 13.92
C ILE A 15 25.17 -7.30 13.87
N LEU A 16 23.90 -7.15 13.50
CA LEU A 16 23.08 -8.28 13.15
C LEU A 16 23.87 -8.99 12.05
N ASN A 17 24.33 -10.22 12.33
CA ASN A 17 24.78 -11.16 11.32
C ASN A 17 23.57 -11.49 10.44
N GLN A 18 23.13 -10.53 9.62
CA GLN A 18 22.39 -10.86 8.42
C GLN A 18 23.41 -11.59 7.55
N THR A 19 23.24 -12.91 7.47
CA THR A 19 23.93 -13.71 6.46
C THR A 19 23.77 -12.98 5.13
N ASN A 20 24.87 -12.68 4.44
CA ASN A 20 24.85 -12.14 3.08
C ASN A 20 24.24 -13.20 2.13
N THR A 21 22.94 -13.41 2.24
CA THR A 21 22.13 -14.07 1.23
C THR A 21 21.88 -13.01 0.16
N THR A 22 22.60 -13.10 -0.96
CA THR A 22 22.32 -12.29 -2.14
C THR A 22 21.04 -12.80 -2.82
N LYS A 23 19.89 -12.66 -2.15
CA LYS A 23 18.61 -12.73 -2.85
C LYS A 23 18.36 -11.32 -3.36
N GLN A 24 18.45 -11.11 -4.67
CA GLN A 24 18.06 -9.83 -5.26
C GLN A 24 16.62 -9.55 -4.87
N ILE A 25 16.39 -8.43 -4.20
CA ILE A 25 15.06 -7.95 -3.83
C ILE A 25 14.58 -7.13 -5.03
N TYR A 26 13.55 -7.62 -5.71
CA TYR A 26 12.93 -6.89 -6.81
C TYR A 26 11.73 -6.11 -6.27
N PHE A 27 11.72 -4.79 -6.51
CA PHE A 27 10.60 -3.94 -6.13
C PHE A 27 10.04 -3.21 -7.34
N CYS A 28 8.73 -2.98 -7.31
CA CYS A 28 8.02 -2.20 -8.31
C CYS A 28 6.88 -1.46 -7.61
N GLY A 29 6.50 -0.28 -8.08
CA GLY A 29 5.47 0.52 -7.45
C GLY A 29 4.73 1.39 -8.45
N GLY A 30 3.60 1.93 -8.00
CA GLY A 30 2.75 2.75 -8.85
C GLY A 30 1.66 3.48 -8.09
N ILE A 31 0.86 4.20 -8.86
CA ILE A 31 -0.34 4.91 -8.39
C ILE A 31 -1.48 4.41 -9.26
N SER A 32 -2.53 3.88 -8.63
CA SER A 32 -3.74 3.47 -9.35
C SER A 32 -4.52 4.67 -9.87
N SER A 33 -5.39 4.46 -10.85
CA SER A 33 -6.38 5.49 -11.23
C SER A 33 -7.58 5.43 -10.28
N TYR A 34 -8.02 6.58 -9.79
CA TYR A 34 -9.23 6.74 -8.99
C TYR A 34 -10.52 6.27 -9.69
N THR A 35 -10.49 6.12 -11.01
CA THR A 35 -11.62 5.59 -11.79
C THR A 35 -11.81 4.08 -11.66
N LEU A 36 -10.85 3.37 -11.02
CA LEU A 36 -10.90 1.90 -10.88
C LEU A 36 -11.72 1.43 -9.67
N TRP A 37 -12.22 2.34 -8.83
CA TRP A 37 -13.13 1.97 -7.76
C TRP A 37 -14.47 1.51 -8.32
N GLN A 38 -14.93 0.37 -7.83
CA GLN A 38 -16.23 -0.20 -8.21
C GLN A 38 -16.97 -0.70 -6.96
N PRO A 39 -18.31 -0.70 -6.96
CA PRO A 39 -19.08 -1.28 -5.87
C PRO A 39 -18.81 -2.79 -5.80
N TYR A 40 -18.73 -3.32 -4.58
CA TYR A 40 -18.56 -4.76 -4.32
C TYR A 40 -19.74 -5.34 -3.53
N ASP A 41 -20.12 -4.65 -2.45
CA ASP A 41 -21.27 -4.99 -1.60
C ASP A 41 -22.02 -3.69 -1.22
N ILE A 42 -22.99 -3.75 -0.30
CA ILE A 42 -23.80 -2.60 0.12
C ILE A 42 -22.96 -1.44 0.67
N ASP A 43 -21.92 -1.74 1.44
CA ASP A 43 -21.06 -0.81 2.16
C ASP A 43 -19.57 -1.07 1.90
N VAL A 44 -19.27 -1.78 0.80
CA VAL A 44 -17.90 -2.12 0.39
C VAL A 44 -17.68 -1.74 -1.07
N ILE A 45 -16.57 -1.05 -1.33
CA ILE A 45 -16.01 -0.84 -2.66
C ILE A 45 -14.74 -1.66 -2.83
N MET A 46 -14.39 -1.99 -4.06
CA MET A 46 -13.14 -2.68 -4.38
C MET A 46 -12.39 -1.99 -5.51
N MET A 47 -11.09 -2.26 -5.57
CA MET A 47 -10.25 -1.90 -6.70
C MET A 47 -9.29 -3.04 -6.99
N ASN A 48 -9.24 -3.48 -8.25
CA ASN A 48 -8.21 -4.39 -8.74
C ASN A 48 -7.12 -3.58 -9.44
N ILE A 49 -5.87 -3.75 -8.99
CA ILE A 49 -4.71 -3.02 -9.50
C ILE A 49 -3.87 -3.99 -10.33
N ASP A 50 -3.66 -3.66 -11.59
CA ASP A 50 -2.82 -4.40 -12.54
C ASP A 50 -1.34 -4.06 -12.30
N THR A 51 -0.52 -5.09 -12.14
CA THR A 51 0.93 -5.04 -11.93
C THR A 51 1.72 -5.82 -12.98
N THR A 52 1.10 -6.19 -14.10
CA THR A 52 1.73 -6.93 -15.22
C THR A 52 3.04 -6.30 -15.68
N ASN A 53 3.09 -4.97 -15.75
CA ASN A 53 4.28 -4.21 -16.14
C ASN A 53 5.50 -4.42 -15.22
N CYS A 54 5.29 -4.90 -13.99
CA CYS A 54 6.36 -5.23 -13.06
C CYS A 54 6.96 -6.62 -13.29
N SER A 55 6.33 -7.48 -14.10
CA SER A 55 6.86 -8.81 -14.47
C SER A 55 7.32 -9.64 -13.25
N PHE A 56 6.53 -9.66 -12.18
CA PHE A 56 6.90 -10.41 -10.98
C PHE A 56 6.92 -11.92 -11.26
N ASN A 57 8.00 -12.58 -10.80
CA ASN A 57 8.19 -14.03 -10.98
C ASN A 57 7.53 -14.87 -9.86
N ALA A 58 7.10 -14.22 -8.78
CA ALA A 58 6.34 -14.80 -7.68
C ALA A 58 5.25 -13.81 -7.22
N ILE A 59 4.37 -14.22 -6.32
CA ILE A 59 3.36 -13.34 -5.74
C ILE A 59 4.08 -12.33 -4.81
N PRO A 60 4.04 -11.02 -5.10
CA PRO A 60 4.74 -10.03 -4.29
C PRO A 60 4.02 -9.76 -2.97
N ILE A 61 4.78 -9.28 -1.99
CA ILE A 61 4.22 -8.62 -0.82
C ILE A 61 3.96 -7.17 -1.20
N TYR A 62 2.71 -6.73 -1.07
CA TYR A 62 2.30 -5.39 -1.41
C TYR A 62 2.09 -4.53 -0.16
N PHE A 63 2.48 -3.27 -0.26
CA PHE A 63 2.20 -2.20 0.69
C PHE A 63 1.37 -1.16 -0.03
N THR A 64 0.30 -0.68 0.58
CA THR A 64 -0.58 0.34 -0.01
C THR A 64 -0.73 1.55 0.88
N SER A 65 -1.00 2.70 0.26
CA SER A 65 -1.38 3.94 0.92
C SER A 65 -2.49 4.59 0.11
N MET A 66 -3.49 5.14 0.79
CA MET A 66 -4.54 5.93 0.14
C MET A 66 -4.05 7.36 -0.11
N ALA A 67 -4.39 7.94 -1.26
CA ALA A 67 -4.15 9.33 -1.59
C ALA A 67 -5.41 9.94 -2.23
N GLY A 68 -5.60 11.25 -2.09
CA GLY A 68 -6.70 11.96 -2.71
C GLY A 68 -6.80 13.40 -2.21
N LEU A 69 -7.69 14.18 -2.82
CA LEU A 69 -7.91 15.59 -2.51
C LEU A 69 -8.66 15.82 -1.19
N GLY A 70 -9.42 14.83 -0.73
CA GLY A 70 -10.23 14.95 0.49
C GLY A 70 -10.90 13.65 0.88
N SER A 71 -11.47 13.61 2.09
CA SER A 71 -12.30 12.54 2.67
C SER A 71 -11.73 11.12 2.67
N HIS A 72 -10.52 10.88 2.16
CA HIS A 72 -9.94 9.54 2.05
C HIS A 72 -9.63 8.92 3.42
N TRP A 73 -9.44 9.75 4.47
CA TRP A 73 -9.28 9.29 5.85
C TRP A 73 -10.52 8.58 6.42
N VAL A 74 -11.67 8.67 5.73
CA VAL A 74 -12.87 7.94 6.15
C VAL A 74 -12.86 6.47 5.75
N LEU A 75 -11.99 6.12 4.79
CA LEU A 75 -11.88 4.75 4.34
C LEU A 75 -11.19 3.87 5.39
N VAL A 76 -11.66 2.64 5.50
CA VAL A 76 -11.06 1.56 6.30
C VAL A 76 -10.86 0.34 5.41
N GLY A 77 -9.91 -0.52 5.76
CA GLY A 77 -9.65 -1.76 5.03
C GLY A 77 -8.87 -1.60 3.72
N TYR A 78 -8.57 -0.38 3.26
CA TYR A 78 -7.82 -0.14 2.01
C TYR A 78 -6.39 -0.68 2.00
N THR A 79 -5.85 -1.11 3.15
CA THR A 79 -4.58 -1.83 3.30
C THR A 79 -4.74 -3.34 3.39
N SER A 80 -5.96 -3.86 3.41
CA SER A 80 -6.29 -5.28 3.47
C SER A 80 -6.29 -5.88 2.06
N ILE A 81 -5.10 -6.26 1.61
CA ILE A 81 -4.87 -6.88 0.31
C ILE A 81 -5.30 -8.35 0.39
N SER A 82 -6.31 -8.75 -0.38
CA SER A 82 -6.93 -10.07 -0.21
C SER A 82 -6.55 -11.09 -1.28
N ILE A 83 -6.42 -10.67 -2.54
CA ILE A 83 -6.20 -11.57 -3.70
C ILE A 83 -5.00 -11.06 -4.48
N ALA A 84 -3.80 -11.31 -3.95
CA ALA A 84 -2.56 -10.97 -4.64
C ALA A 84 -2.14 -12.09 -5.59
N THR A 85 -1.82 -11.72 -6.82
CA THR A 85 -1.18 -12.56 -7.84
C THR A 85 0.14 -11.90 -8.27
N ASN A 86 0.88 -12.54 -9.17
CA ASN A 86 2.07 -11.94 -9.76
C ASN A 86 1.77 -10.85 -10.79
N ILE A 87 0.51 -10.68 -11.20
CA ILE A 87 0.08 -9.71 -12.21
C ILE A 87 -0.95 -8.71 -11.72
N SER A 88 -1.52 -8.89 -10.54
CA SER A 88 -2.50 -7.97 -9.97
C SER A 88 -2.71 -8.18 -8.48
N PHE A 89 -3.36 -7.22 -7.82
CA PHE A 89 -3.91 -7.43 -6.48
C PHE A 89 -5.22 -6.65 -6.29
N THR A 90 -6.10 -7.19 -5.46
CA THR A 90 -7.37 -6.54 -5.09
C THR A 90 -7.33 -5.99 -3.67
N ILE A 91 -7.82 -4.76 -3.53
CA ILE A 91 -8.14 -4.14 -2.24
C ILE A 91 -9.64 -3.97 -2.10
N TYR A 92 -10.08 -4.01 -0.85
CA TYR A 92 -11.45 -3.70 -0.45
C TYR A 92 -11.41 -2.51 0.50
N ALA A 93 -12.37 -1.61 0.38
CA ALA A 93 -12.51 -0.51 1.31
C ALA A 93 -13.97 -0.34 1.72
N SER A 94 -14.16 0.01 2.97
CA SER A 94 -15.44 0.47 3.51
C SER A 94 -15.23 1.83 4.16
N SER A 95 -16.26 2.42 4.73
CA SER A 95 -16.24 3.74 5.35
C SER A 95 -16.75 3.66 6.78
N TRP A 96 -16.04 4.30 7.73
CA TRP A 96 -16.52 4.38 9.12
C TRP A 96 -17.66 5.39 9.32
N VAL A 97 -18.02 6.15 8.28
CA VAL A 97 -19.18 7.07 8.29
C VAL A 97 -20.45 6.47 7.67
N ASN A 98 -20.49 5.16 7.47
CA ASN A 98 -21.66 4.40 6.96
C ASN A 98 -22.14 4.83 5.56
N TRP A 99 -21.22 5.21 4.67
CA TRP A 99 -21.55 5.39 3.25
C TRP A 99 -21.81 4.05 2.58
N ASN A 100 -22.81 4.01 1.70
CA ASN A 100 -22.99 2.86 0.81
C ASN A 100 -21.97 2.87 -0.34
N SER A 101 -21.83 1.76 -1.04
CA SER A 101 -20.87 1.60 -2.14
C SER A 101 -21.06 2.59 -3.29
N THR A 102 -22.29 2.99 -3.60
CA THR A 102 -22.55 4.00 -4.63
C THR A 102 -22.03 5.37 -4.21
N GLU A 103 -22.31 5.77 -2.96
CA GLU A 103 -21.82 7.02 -2.39
C GLU A 103 -20.29 7.05 -2.31
N MET A 104 -19.68 5.94 -1.91
CA MET A 104 -18.23 5.83 -1.84
C MET A 104 -17.56 5.93 -3.21
N VAL A 105 -18.09 5.26 -4.25
CA VAL A 105 -17.57 5.39 -5.61
C VAL A 105 -17.72 6.83 -6.11
N ALA A 106 -18.86 7.49 -5.85
CA ALA A 106 -19.06 8.89 -6.22
C ALA A 106 -18.05 9.83 -5.53
N ASN A 107 -17.83 9.64 -4.22
CA ASN A 107 -16.83 10.38 -3.46
C ASN A 107 -15.40 10.12 -3.97
N ALA A 108 -15.11 8.88 -4.37
CA ALA A 108 -13.82 8.51 -4.96
C ALA A 108 -13.54 9.28 -6.26
N GLN A 109 -14.58 9.53 -7.08
CA GLN A 109 -14.46 10.33 -8.30
C GLN A 109 -14.26 11.82 -8.00
N ILE A 110 -14.98 12.37 -7.02
CA ILE A 110 -14.89 13.80 -6.65
C ILE A 110 -13.56 14.11 -5.97
N SER A 111 -13.14 13.24 -5.07
CA SER A 111 -11.95 13.42 -4.24
C SER A 111 -10.70 12.78 -4.83
N LEU A 112 -10.77 12.22 -6.03
CA LEU A 112 -9.67 11.58 -6.75
C LEU A 112 -8.91 10.56 -5.88
N TRP A 113 -9.64 9.60 -5.32
CA TRP A 113 -9.04 8.58 -4.44
C TRP A 113 -8.20 7.58 -5.22
N ASN A 114 -6.88 7.75 -5.18
CA ASN A 114 -5.90 6.87 -5.78
C ASN A 114 -5.24 6.00 -4.70
N VAL A 115 -4.73 4.85 -5.11
CA VAL A 115 -3.98 3.94 -4.24
C VAL A 115 -2.53 3.94 -4.70
N ASN A 116 -1.65 4.46 -3.84
CA ASN A 116 -0.22 4.30 -4.01
C ASN A 116 0.15 2.90 -3.53
N TRP A 117 1.04 2.22 -4.25
CA TRP A 117 1.43 0.86 -3.89
C TRP A 117 2.89 0.56 -4.20
N LEU A 118 3.44 -0.38 -3.44
CA LEU A 118 4.78 -0.94 -3.60
C LEU A 118 4.68 -2.46 -3.46
N GLY A 119 5.12 -3.20 -4.47
CA GLY A 119 5.26 -4.66 -4.45
C GLY A 119 6.73 -5.05 -4.33
N ILE A 120 7.01 -6.05 -3.49
CA ILE A 120 8.35 -6.61 -3.25
C ILE A 120 8.31 -8.12 -3.47
N SER A 121 9.20 -8.65 -4.32
CA SER A 121 9.31 -10.07 -4.68
C SER A 121 10.72 -10.64 -4.51
#